data_AF-A0A3M1SE60-F1
#
_entry.id   AF-A0A3M1SE60-F1
#
_cell.length_a   1.000
_cell.length_b   1.000
_cell.length_c   1.000
_cell.angle_alpha   90.00
_cell.angle_beta   90.00
_cell.angle_gamma   90.00
#
_symmetry.space_group_name_H-M   'P 1'
#
loop_
_entity.id
_entity.type
_entity.pdbx_description
1 polymer ?
#
loop_
_entity_poly.entity_id
_entity_poly.type
_entity_poly.pdbx_seq_one_letter_code
_entity_poly.pdbx_strand_id
1 'polypeptide(L)'
;MRRSPIDSLIEEVWDCCITRLLPKDREMRNRWEEDELTFLREGFRLAPLPEKLKPLTIEALAQWKEREEKVLERLKMDREVFLREFNLIRDSYLNKENNWQTPLLSMAHIVYGAVRNMDWVTLFTWILPITDSENAAKYLEAGKMITALFYLEILYKYLANPQGCHALDKIETRWQMACREI
;
A
#
# COMPACT_ATOMS: atom_id res chain seq x y z
N MET A 1 0.94 -13.70 -21.85
CA MET A 1 1.84 -13.14 -20.80
C MET A 1 1.59 -13.91 -19.51
N ARG A 2 2.62 -14.37 -18.81
CA ARG A 2 2.44 -14.92 -17.44
C ARG A 2 1.99 -13.77 -16.52
N ARG A 3 0.96 -13.99 -15.70
CA ARG A 3 0.53 -13.02 -14.68
C ARG A 3 1.64 -12.89 -13.62
N SER A 4 1.82 -11.69 -13.06
CA SER A 4 2.77 -11.46 -11.97
C SER A 4 2.32 -12.26 -10.73
N PRO A 5 3.24 -12.86 -9.96
CA PRO A 5 2.92 -13.53 -8.70
C PRO A 5 2.09 -12.67 -7.75
N ILE A 6 2.38 -11.37 -7.64
CA ILE A 6 1.60 -10.45 -6.80
C ILE A 6 0.17 -10.31 -7.33
N ASP A 7 -0.02 -10.13 -8.65
CA ASP A 7 -1.36 -10.04 -9.24
C ASP A 7 -2.16 -11.33 -9.08
N SER A 8 -1.53 -12.49 -9.29
CA SER A 8 -2.15 -13.80 -9.07
C SER A 8 -2.52 -14.00 -7.60
N LEU A 9 -1.65 -13.58 -6.68
CA LEU A 9 -1.91 -13.68 -5.25
C LEU A 9 -3.11 -12.83 -4.84
N ILE A 10 -3.22 -11.61 -5.36
CA ILE A 10 -4.36 -10.71 -5.13
C ILE A 10 -5.65 -11.43 -5.52
N GLU A 11 -5.74 -11.97 -6.74
CA GLU A 11 -6.93 -12.70 -7.20
C GLU A 11 -7.28 -13.87 -6.25
N GLU A 12 -6.31 -14.71 -5.91
CA GLU A 12 -6.54 -15.88 -5.05
C GLU A 12 -6.95 -15.52 -3.61
N VAL A 13 -6.37 -14.46 -3.02
CA VAL A 13 -6.76 -14.04 -1.66
C VAL A 13 -8.11 -13.35 -1.64
N TRP A 14 -8.48 -12.61 -2.69
CA TRP A 14 -9.82 -12.03 -2.81
C TRP A 14 -10.89 -13.12 -2.86
N ASP A 15 -10.61 -14.22 -3.57
CA ASP A 15 -11.56 -15.32 -3.70
C ASP A 15 -11.63 -16.21 -2.46
N CYS A 16 -10.48 -16.47 -1.81
CA CYS A 16 -10.42 -17.46 -0.73
C CYS A 16 -10.45 -16.87 0.69
N CYS A 17 -9.96 -15.63 0.86
CA CYS A 17 -9.69 -15.07 2.18
C CYS A 17 -10.59 -13.90 2.55
N ILE A 18 -11.29 -13.28 1.59
CA ILE A 18 -12.02 -12.03 1.83
C ILE A 18 -13.51 -12.22 1.58
N THR A 19 -14.33 -11.84 2.58
CA THR A 19 -15.78 -11.76 2.43
C THR A 19 -16.24 -10.34 2.72
N ARG A 20 -16.85 -9.68 1.74
CA ARG A 20 -17.46 -8.35 1.95
C ARG A 20 -18.76 -8.47 2.75
N LEU A 21 -18.89 -7.63 3.77
CA LEU A 21 -20.08 -7.53 4.60
C LEU A 21 -20.97 -6.38 4.11
N LEU A 22 -22.28 -6.54 4.28
CA LEU A 22 -23.23 -5.47 4.00
C LEU A 22 -23.43 -4.61 5.25
N PRO A 23 -23.54 -3.28 5.12
CA PRO A 23 -23.85 -2.43 6.26
C PRO A 23 -25.25 -2.78 6.78
N LYS A 24 -25.41 -2.84 8.11
CA LYS A 24 -26.67 -3.22 8.76
C LYS A 24 -27.73 -2.11 8.70
N ASP A 25 -27.27 -0.87 8.63
CA ASP A 25 -28.11 0.32 8.64
C ASP A 25 -27.42 1.47 7.87
N ARG A 26 -28.14 2.60 7.76
CA ARG A 26 -27.67 3.80 7.07
C ARG A 26 -26.51 4.48 7.81
N GLU A 27 -26.49 4.42 9.13
CA GLU A 27 -25.44 5.06 9.93
C GLU A 27 -24.09 4.36 9.69
N MET A 28 -24.08 3.03 9.74
CA MET A 28 -22.91 2.22 9.42
C MET A 28 -22.42 2.48 7.99
N ARG A 29 -23.34 2.58 7.02
CA ARG A 29 -22.99 2.93 5.64
C ARG A 29 -22.29 4.28 5.57
N ASN A 30 -22.87 5.32 6.18
CA ASN A 30 -22.28 6.66 6.18
C ASN A 30 -20.88 6.65 6.80
N ARG A 31 -20.70 5.96 7.94
CA ARG A 31 -19.38 5.83 8.58
C ARG A 31 -18.37 5.13 7.68
N TRP A 32 -18.76 4.08 6.97
CA TRP A 32 -17.88 3.39 6.02
C TRP A 32 -17.54 4.26 4.79
N GLU A 33 -18.44 5.15 4.38
CA GLU A 33 -18.19 6.10 3.28
C GLU A 33 -17.24 7.23 3.70
N GLU A 34 -17.27 7.62 4.98
CA GLU A 34 -16.47 8.73 5.53
C GLU A 34 -15.10 8.27 6.10
N ASP A 35 -14.98 7.03 6.55
CA ASP A 35 -13.76 6.49 7.17
C ASP A 35 -13.35 5.15 6.54
N GLU A 36 -12.35 5.23 5.66
CA GLU A 36 -11.74 4.08 4.97
C GLU A 36 -11.16 3.05 5.94
N LEU A 37 -10.56 3.47 7.06
CA LEU A 37 -9.98 2.54 8.04
C LEU A 37 -11.08 1.73 8.73
N THR A 38 -12.17 2.41 9.12
CA THR A 38 -13.35 1.74 9.68
C THR A 38 -13.98 0.80 8.65
N PHE A 39 -14.07 1.22 7.38
CA PHE A 39 -14.58 0.36 6.31
C PHE A 39 -13.74 -0.91 6.13
N LEU A 40 -12.41 -0.85 6.15
CA LEU A 40 -11.57 -2.05 6.04
C LEU A 40 -11.73 -2.98 7.25
N ARG A 41 -11.89 -2.43 8.45
CA ARG A 41 -12.01 -3.22 9.68
C ARG A 41 -13.36 -3.91 9.82
N GLU A 42 -14.44 -3.23 9.45
CA GLU A 42 -15.80 -3.69 9.68
C GLU A 42 -16.50 -4.21 8.41
N GLY A 43 -16.11 -3.70 7.25
CA GLY A 43 -16.71 -4.01 5.95
C GLY A 43 -16.29 -5.35 5.38
N PHE A 44 -15.31 -6.02 6.00
CA PHE A 44 -14.78 -7.27 5.51
C PHE A 44 -14.52 -8.25 6.65
N ARG A 45 -14.74 -9.53 6.36
CA ARG A 45 -14.25 -10.64 7.17
C ARG A 45 -13.09 -11.28 6.43
N LEU A 46 -11.96 -11.42 7.13
CA LEU A 46 -10.76 -12.09 6.62
C LEU A 46 -10.66 -13.50 7.22
N ALA A 47 -10.44 -14.50 6.37
CA ALA A 47 -10.15 -15.87 6.77
C ALA A 47 -8.64 -16.16 6.72
N PRO A 48 -8.12 -17.13 7.49
CA PRO A 48 -6.71 -17.50 7.44
C PRO A 48 -6.25 -17.88 6.04
N LEU A 49 -5.00 -17.56 5.72
CA LEU A 49 -4.39 -17.86 4.43
C LEU A 49 -4.32 -19.38 4.22
N PRO A 50 -4.92 -19.94 3.15
CA PRO A 50 -4.82 -21.36 2.86
C PRO A 50 -3.35 -21.79 2.63
N GLU A 51 -2.95 -22.93 3.17
CA GLU A 51 -1.57 -23.48 3.02
C GLU A 51 -1.11 -23.54 1.56
N LYS A 52 -2.03 -23.86 0.63
CA LYS A 52 -1.75 -23.90 -0.81
C LYS A 52 -1.25 -22.57 -1.40
N LEU A 53 -1.55 -21.44 -0.75
CA LEU A 53 -1.16 -20.11 -1.21
C LEU A 53 0.18 -19.63 -0.62
N LYS A 54 0.72 -20.30 0.42
CA LYS A 54 2.02 -19.92 1.01
C LYS A 54 3.19 -19.89 0.01
N PRO A 55 3.32 -20.84 -0.94
CA PRO A 55 4.36 -20.73 -1.97
C PRO A 55 4.22 -19.44 -2.80
N LEU A 56 2.97 -19.05 -3.12
CA LEU A 56 2.68 -17.86 -3.91
C LEU A 56 2.98 -16.57 -3.12
N THR A 57 2.79 -16.53 -1.79
CA THR A 57 3.22 -15.39 -0.97
C THR A 57 4.73 -15.21 -0.96
N ILE A 58 5.49 -16.31 -0.95
CA ILE A 58 6.96 -16.29 -1.04
C ILE A 58 7.40 -15.75 -2.41
N GLU A 59 6.80 -16.22 -3.51
CA GLU A 59 7.08 -15.72 -4.85
C GLU A 59 6.73 -14.23 -5.01
N ALA A 60 5.60 -13.79 -4.44
CA ALA A 60 5.18 -12.40 -4.45
C ALA A 60 6.15 -11.49 -3.67
N LEU A 61 6.63 -11.93 -2.51
CA LEU A 61 7.65 -11.22 -1.73
C LEU A 61 8.99 -11.15 -2.47
N ALA A 62 9.43 -12.25 -3.09
CA ALA A 62 10.67 -12.28 -3.87
C ALA A 62 10.59 -11.30 -5.06
N GLN A 63 9.48 -11.33 -5.80
CA GLN A 63 9.24 -10.38 -6.89
C GLN A 63 9.24 -8.94 -6.39
N TRP A 64 8.60 -8.67 -5.24
CA TRP A 64 8.62 -7.33 -4.66
C TRP A 64 10.05 -6.90 -4.33
N LYS A 65 10.83 -7.76 -3.67
CA LYS A 65 12.21 -7.46 -3.27
C LYS A 65 13.09 -7.11 -4.47
N GLU A 66 13.03 -7.88 -5.56
CA GLU A 66 13.77 -7.56 -6.80
C GLU A 66 13.35 -6.21 -7.39
N ARG A 67 12.07 -5.84 -7.25
CA ARG A 67 11.56 -4.56 -7.75
C ARG A 67 12.00 -3.40 -6.88
N GLU A 68 11.95 -3.57 -5.56
CA GLU A 68 12.45 -2.62 -4.57
C GLU A 68 13.93 -2.34 -4.79
N GLU A 69 14.75 -3.38 -4.93
CA GLU A 69 16.20 -3.26 -5.19
C GLU A 69 16.49 -2.44 -6.45
N LYS A 70 15.79 -2.72 -7.56
CA LYS A 70 15.95 -1.95 -8.82
C LYS A 70 15.56 -0.48 -8.68
N VAL A 71 14.52 -0.19 -7.89
CA VAL A 71 14.09 1.20 -7.65
C VAL A 71 15.12 1.93 -6.79
N LEU A 72 15.57 1.31 -5.70
CA LEU A 72 16.58 1.86 -4.79
C LEU A 72 17.93 2.08 -5.50
N GLU A 73 18.35 1.15 -6.37
CA GLU A 73 19.55 1.30 -7.21
C GLU A 73 19.44 2.53 -8.12
N ARG A 74 18.29 2.71 -8.78
CA ARG A 74 18.05 3.88 -9.64
C ARG A 74 18.01 5.19 -8.86
N LEU A 75 17.47 5.16 -7.65
CA LEU A 75 17.47 6.31 -6.73
C LEU A 75 18.85 6.58 -6.12
N LYS A 76 19.77 5.61 -6.16
CA LYS A 76 21.07 5.64 -5.48
C LYS A 76 20.93 5.87 -3.97
N MET A 77 19.95 5.22 -3.37
CA MET A 77 19.63 5.30 -1.95
C MET A 77 19.42 3.91 -1.40
N ASP A 78 19.78 3.69 -0.13
CA ASP A 78 19.29 2.52 0.60
C ASP A 78 17.85 2.74 1.06
N ARG A 79 17.26 1.67 1.61
CA ARG A 79 15.88 1.64 2.09
C ARG A 79 15.62 2.64 3.21
N GLU A 80 16.54 2.80 4.16
CA GLU A 80 16.36 3.68 5.32
C GLU A 80 16.41 5.15 4.90
N VAL A 81 17.34 5.51 4.03
CA VAL A 81 17.45 6.84 3.42
C VAL A 81 16.18 7.15 2.64
N PHE A 82 15.72 6.24 1.78
CA PHE A 82 14.50 6.45 1.02
C PHE A 82 13.28 6.70 1.93
N LEU A 83 13.08 5.87 2.95
CA LEU A 83 11.96 6.03 3.88
C LEU A 83 12.04 7.33 4.68
N ARG A 84 13.24 7.78 5.04
CA ARG A 84 13.43 9.09 5.70
C ARG A 84 13.04 10.24 4.77
N GLU A 85 13.53 10.25 3.52
CA GLU A 85 13.18 11.29 2.55
C GLU A 85 11.69 11.28 2.22
N PHE A 86 11.08 10.10 2.09
CA PHE A 86 9.64 9.95 1.94
C PHE A 86 8.86 10.59 3.10
N ASN A 87 9.26 10.33 4.36
CA ASN A 87 8.58 10.91 5.51
C ASN A 87 8.69 12.44 5.52
N LEU A 88 9.86 13.01 5.18
CA LEU A 88 10.02 14.46 5.06
C LEU A 88 9.07 15.07 4.03
N ILE A 89 8.92 14.44 2.87
CA ILE A 89 7.96 14.85 1.82
C ILE A 89 6.53 14.75 2.33
N ARG A 90 6.17 13.61 2.92
CA ARG A 90 4.82 13.34 3.42
C ARG A 90 4.44 14.35 4.50
N ASP A 91 5.29 14.56 5.49
CA ASP A 91 5.01 15.45 6.61
C ASP A 91 4.91 16.91 6.15
N SER A 92 5.79 17.34 5.26
CA SER A 92 5.70 18.66 4.61
C SER A 92 4.37 18.84 3.86
N TYR A 93 3.94 17.84 3.08
CA TYR A 93 2.66 17.86 2.39
C TYR A 93 1.47 17.96 3.37
N LEU A 94 1.46 17.13 4.43
CA LEU A 94 0.40 17.13 5.43
C LEU A 94 0.34 18.43 6.23
N ASN A 95 1.49 19.05 6.48
CA ASN A 95 1.61 20.36 7.15
C ASN A 95 1.35 21.54 6.21
N LYS A 96 1.01 21.30 4.94
CA LYS A 96 0.75 22.33 3.91
C LYS A 96 1.96 23.26 3.67
N GLU A 97 3.16 22.75 3.89
CA GLU A 97 4.39 23.41 3.50
C GLU A 97 4.57 23.29 1.97
N ASN A 98 5.42 24.13 1.36
CA ASN A 98 5.66 24.12 -0.09
C ASN A 98 6.98 23.42 -0.49
N ASN A 99 7.80 23.03 0.48
CA ASN A 99 9.14 22.44 0.27
C ASN A 99 9.11 20.95 -0.14
N TRP A 100 7.96 20.25 -0.11
CA TRP A 100 7.86 18.85 -0.56
C TRP A 100 7.97 18.68 -2.08
N GLN A 101 7.65 19.71 -2.87
CA GLN A 101 7.49 19.57 -4.33
C GLN A 101 8.82 19.26 -5.04
N THR A 102 9.90 19.97 -4.70
CA THR A 102 11.22 19.75 -5.30
C THR A 102 11.79 18.35 -5.04
N PRO A 103 11.86 17.84 -3.80
CA PRO A 103 12.34 16.49 -3.54
C PRO A 103 11.38 15.41 -4.07
N LEU A 104 10.07 15.68 -4.17
CA LEU A 104 9.15 14.79 -4.86
C LEU A 104 9.51 14.66 -6.35
N LEU A 105 9.69 15.76 -7.05
CA LEU A 105 9.98 15.76 -8.50
C LEU A 105 11.29 15.03 -8.83
N SER A 106 12.30 15.09 -7.96
CA SER A 106 13.56 14.38 -8.15
C SER A 106 13.41 12.85 -8.07
N MET A 107 12.43 12.35 -7.31
CA MET A 107 12.18 10.91 -7.15
C MET A 107 11.05 10.39 -8.06
N ALA A 108 10.07 11.23 -8.38
CA ALA A 108 8.81 10.85 -9.03
C ALA A 108 9.00 10.02 -10.30
N HIS A 109 9.92 10.43 -11.18
CA HIS A 109 10.17 9.73 -12.46
C HIS A 109 10.78 8.33 -12.30
N ILE A 110 11.44 8.05 -11.18
CA ILE A 110 12.04 6.73 -10.90
C ILE A 110 10.99 5.81 -10.26
N VAL A 111 10.19 6.35 -9.34
CA VAL A 111 9.17 5.59 -8.60
C VAL A 111 7.90 5.35 -9.43
N TYR A 112 7.64 6.16 -10.46
CA TYR A 112 6.45 6.05 -11.28
C TYR A 112 6.31 4.66 -11.90
N GLY A 113 5.19 4.00 -11.63
CA GLY A 113 4.87 2.66 -12.10
C GLY A 113 5.57 1.53 -11.35
N ALA A 114 6.38 1.82 -10.31
CA ALA A 114 7.01 0.81 -9.47
C ALA A 114 6.00 -0.02 -8.65
N VAL A 115 4.83 0.55 -8.37
CA VAL A 115 3.69 -0.15 -7.77
C VAL A 115 2.52 -0.01 -8.73
N ARG A 116 1.88 -1.12 -9.08
CA ARG A 116 0.91 -1.15 -10.19
C ARG A 116 -0.40 -0.44 -9.82
N ASN A 117 -0.90 -0.66 -8.62
CA ASN A 117 -2.20 -0.20 -8.16
C ASN A 117 -2.32 -0.23 -6.62
N MET A 118 -3.45 0.26 -6.12
CA MET A 118 -3.79 0.23 -4.69
C MET A 118 -4.02 -1.19 -4.14
N ASP A 119 -4.30 -2.17 -5.00
CA ASP A 119 -4.51 -3.56 -4.57
C ASP A 119 -3.21 -4.18 -4.07
N TRP A 120 -2.07 -3.86 -4.69
CA TRP A 120 -0.75 -4.24 -4.18
C TRP A 120 -0.52 -3.66 -2.78
N VAL A 121 -0.80 -2.37 -2.59
CA VAL A 121 -0.70 -1.72 -1.28
C VAL A 121 -1.58 -2.44 -0.27
N THR A 122 -2.85 -2.68 -0.63
CA THR A 122 -3.85 -3.30 0.23
C THR A 122 -3.49 -4.75 0.60
N LEU A 123 -2.90 -5.50 -0.34
CA LEU A 123 -2.42 -6.86 -0.11
C LEU A 123 -1.39 -6.92 1.03
N PHE A 124 -0.36 -6.08 0.95
CA PHE A 124 0.78 -6.14 1.89
C PHE A 124 0.56 -5.36 3.19
N THR A 125 -0.31 -4.36 3.21
CA THR A 125 -0.57 -3.53 4.40
C THR A 125 -1.76 -4.01 5.23
N TRP A 126 -2.63 -4.85 4.68
CA TRP A 126 -3.87 -5.24 5.34
C TRP A 126 -4.18 -6.73 5.21
N ILE A 127 -4.27 -7.26 3.99
CA ILE A 127 -4.75 -8.64 3.78
C ILE A 127 -3.75 -9.64 4.37
N LEU A 128 -2.53 -9.69 3.85
CA LEU A 128 -1.54 -10.69 4.25
C LEU A 128 -1.17 -10.62 5.74
N PRO A 129 -0.93 -9.43 6.35
CA PRO A 129 -0.64 -9.36 7.78
C PRO A 129 -1.73 -9.95 8.68
N ILE A 130 -2.99 -9.90 8.26
CA ILE A 130 -4.12 -10.44 9.03
C ILE A 130 -4.33 -11.92 8.73
N THR A 131 -4.22 -12.34 7.46
CA THR A 131 -4.51 -13.72 7.07
C THR A 131 -3.36 -14.69 7.36
N ASP A 132 -2.12 -14.20 7.45
CA ASP A 132 -0.92 -14.97 7.77
C ASP A 132 -0.09 -14.22 8.83
N SER A 133 -0.61 -14.24 10.06
CA SER A 133 -0.06 -13.49 11.19
C SER A 133 1.36 -13.90 11.57
N GLU A 134 1.76 -15.14 11.28
CA GLU A 134 3.12 -15.63 11.54
C GLU A 134 4.19 -14.87 10.73
N ASN A 135 3.81 -14.35 9.55
CA ASN A 135 4.69 -13.58 8.69
C ASN A 135 4.29 -12.09 8.61
N ALA A 136 3.39 -11.62 9.47
CA ALA A 136 2.85 -10.27 9.43
C ALA A 136 3.93 -9.19 9.36
N ALA A 137 4.99 -9.30 10.18
CA ALA A 137 6.09 -8.34 10.17
C ALA A 137 6.78 -8.23 8.80
N LYS A 138 6.98 -9.35 8.09
CA LYS A 138 7.59 -9.35 6.75
C LYS A 138 6.69 -8.68 5.73
N TYR A 139 5.39 -8.93 5.80
CA TYR A 139 4.41 -8.30 4.90
C TYR A 139 4.29 -6.81 5.17
N LEU A 140 4.24 -6.39 6.43
CA LEU A 140 4.20 -4.98 6.81
C LEU A 140 5.46 -4.25 6.38
N GLU A 141 6.63 -4.87 6.51
CA GLU A 141 7.87 -4.30 5.97
C GLU A 141 7.81 -4.09 4.45
N ALA A 142 7.38 -5.09 3.67
CA ALA A 142 7.14 -4.88 2.24
C ALA A 142 6.09 -3.78 1.99
N GLY A 143 4.99 -3.82 2.76
CA GLY A 143 3.89 -2.87 2.72
C GLY A 143 4.32 -1.42 2.93
N LYS A 144 5.24 -1.15 3.86
CA LYS A 144 5.80 0.20 4.10
C LYS A 144 6.44 0.76 2.82
N MET A 145 7.31 -0.01 2.18
CA MET A 145 7.99 0.42 0.96
C MET A 145 7.04 0.54 -0.23
N ILE A 146 6.14 -0.42 -0.42
CA ILE A 146 5.11 -0.38 -1.47
C ILE A 146 4.26 0.87 -1.31
N THR A 147 3.81 1.14 -0.09
CA THR A 147 2.99 2.31 0.23
C THR A 147 3.74 3.60 -0.04
N ALA A 148 4.97 3.75 0.48
CA ALA A 148 5.77 4.95 0.28
C ALA A 148 6.01 5.26 -1.20
N LEU A 149 6.36 4.25 -2.01
CA LEU A 149 6.57 4.39 -3.45
C LEU A 149 5.29 4.81 -4.18
N PHE A 150 4.16 4.15 -3.88
CA PHE A 150 2.89 4.49 -4.51
C PHE A 150 2.35 5.85 -4.05
N TYR A 151 2.60 6.23 -2.79
CA TYR A 151 2.24 7.53 -2.24
C TYR A 151 2.94 8.66 -3.01
N LEU A 152 4.26 8.56 -3.21
CA LEU A 152 5.00 9.54 -4.03
C LEU A 152 4.41 9.63 -5.46
N GLU A 153 4.03 8.50 -6.06
CA GLU A 153 3.37 8.51 -7.37
C GLU A 153 2.02 9.26 -7.35
N ILE A 154 1.19 9.04 -6.32
CA ILE A 154 -0.11 9.74 -6.18
C ILE A 154 0.14 11.24 -5.94
N LEU A 155 1.09 11.62 -5.09
CA LEU A 155 1.46 13.03 -4.87
C LEU A 155 1.94 13.70 -6.16
N TYR A 156 2.74 13.01 -6.96
CA TYR A 156 3.20 13.53 -8.24
C TYR A 156 2.04 13.75 -9.22
N LYS A 157 1.11 12.79 -9.30
CA LYS A 157 -0.12 12.94 -10.10
C LYS A 157 -0.99 14.08 -9.58
N TYR A 158 -1.11 14.25 -8.27
CA TYR A 158 -1.85 15.33 -7.65
C TYR A 158 -1.25 16.70 -7.97
N LEU A 159 0.08 16.83 -7.96
CA LEU A 159 0.77 18.06 -8.36
C LEU A 159 0.42 18.46 -9.81
N ALA A 160 0.25 17.49 -10.70
CA ALA A 160 -0.16 17.73 -12.09
C ALA A 160 -1.68 17.97 -12.24
N ASN A 161 -2.51 17.34 -11.39
CA ASN A 161 -3.96 17.48 -11.41
C ASN A 161 -4.57 17.35 -9.99
N PRO A 162 -4.85 18.48 -9.30
CA PRO A 162 -5.33 18.48 -7.92
C PRO A 162 -6.75 17.95 -7.69
N GLN A 163 -7.51 17.59 -8.73
CA GLN A 163 -8.94 17.23 -8.59
C GLN A 163 -9.20 15.85 -7.94
N GLY A 164 -8.16 15.13 -7.47
CA GLY A 164 -8.23 13.74 -7.01
C GLY A 164 -7.83 13.49 -5.55
N CYS A 165 -8.25 14.34 -4.59
CA CYS A 165 -7.85 14.23 -3.17
C CYS A 165 -8.11 12.85 -2.53
N HIS A 166 -9.18 12.15 -2.92
CA HIS A 166 -9.55 10.86 -2.33
C HIS A 166 -8.48 9.77 -2.45
N ALA A 167 -7.61 9.81 -3.46
CA ALA A 167 -6.52 8.85 -3.58
C ALA A 167 -5.44 9.06 -2.51
N LEU A 168 -5.23 10.32 -2.08
CA LEU A 168 -4.27 10.68 -1.03
C LEU A 168 -4.77 10.23 0.35
N ASP A 169 -6.06 10.41 0.65
CA ASP A 169 -6.65 9.95 1.92
C ASP A 169 -6.56 8.42 2.06
N LYS A 170 -6.80 7.69 0.95
CA LYS A 170 -6.69 6.23 0.92
C LYS A 170 -5.27 5.75 1.15
N ILE A 171 -4.28 6.32 0.44
CA ILE A 171 -2.89 5.90 0.60
C ILE A 171 -2.33 6.29 1.98
N GLU A 172 -2.77 7.42 2.54
CA GLU A 172 -2.45 7.84 3.90
C GLU A 172 -2.98 6.83 4.93
N THR A 173 -4.22 6.37 4.76
CA THR A 173 -4.78 5.31 5.60
C THR A 173 -3.92 4.04 5.54
N ARG A 174 -3.47 3.63 4.35
CA ARG A 174 -2.60 2.45 4.19
C ARG A 174 -1.21 2.66 4.80
N TRP A 175 -0.66 3.88 4.75
CA TRP A 175 0.61 4.20 5.40
C TRP A 175 0.49 4.04 6.91
N GLN A 176 -0.57 4.58 7.51
CA GLN A 176 -0.83 4.42 8.93
C GLN A 176 -1.00 2.95 9.33
N MET A 177 -1.62 2.12 8.48
CA MET A 177 -1.72 0.67 8.72
C MET A 177 -0.37 -0.02 8.64
N ALA A 178 0.46 0.31 7.65
CA ALA A 178 1.80 -0.27 7.48
C ALA A 178 2.74 0.07 8.65
N CYS A 179 2.56 1.24 9.27
CA CYS A 179 3.39 1.75 10.36
C CYS A 179 2.88 1.41 11.76
N ARG A 180 1.63 0.99 11.92
CA ARG A 180 1.08 0.56 13.21
C ARG A 180 1.39 -0.92 13.40
N GLU A 181 1.96 -1.27 14.55
CA GLU A 181 1.85 -2.64 15.07
C GLU A 181 0.35 -2.86 15.36
N ILE A 182 -0.31 -3.67 14.54
CA ILE A 182 -1.72 -4.06 14.71
C ILE A 182 -1.79 -5.25 15.65
#